data_AF-A0A7X1P121-F1
#
_entry.id   AF-A0A7X1P121-F1
#
_cell.length_a   1.000
_cell.length_b   1.000
_cell.length_c   1.000
_cell.angle_alpha   90.00
_cell.angle_beta   90.00
_cell.angle_gamma   90.00
#
_symmetry.space_group_name_H-M   'P 1'
#
loop_
_entity.id
_entity.type
_entity.pdbx_description
1 polymer ?
#
loop_
_entity_poly.entity_id
_entity_poly.type
_entity_poly.pdbx_seq_one_letter_code
_entity_poly.pdbx_strand_id
1 'polypeptide(L)'
;MPATTAAREDRIELRATKEEKRLLATAAAYERLDVTSFIMRNVLPTAREVVDRAERIVLSERDTVRVLELLENPPKPTPALMAAARRRAART
;
A
#
# COMPACT_ATOMS: atom_id res chain seq x y z
N MET A 1 12.00 -22.44 -10.93
CA MET A 1 12.78 -21.36 -11.58
C MET A 1 13.52 -20.60 -10.50
N PRO A 2 14.83 -20.34 -10.61
CA PRO A 2 15.53 -19.59 -9.57
C PRO A 2 15.02 -18.14 -9.59
N ALA A 3 14.59 -17.62 -8.44
CA ALA A 3 14.21 -16.22 -8.33
C ALA A 3 15.48 -15.37 -8.47
N THR A 4 15.63 -14.66 -9.58
CA THR A 4 16.68 -13.64 -9.74
C THR A 4 16.45 -12.60 -8.65
N THR A 5 17.33 -12.56 -7.65
CA THR A 5 17.30 -11.50 -6.65
C THR A 5 17.65 -10.21 -7.37
N ALA A 6 16.66 -9.34 -7.58
CA ALA A 6 16.89 -8.02 -8.15
C ALA A 6 17.92 -7.28 -7.30
N ALA A 7 18.90 -6.66 -7.95
CA ALA A 7 19.91 -5.87 -7.26
C ALA A 7 19.23 -4.70 -6.53
N ARG A 8 19.61 -4.49 -5.26
CA ARG A 8 19.14 -3.34 -4.48
C ARG A 8 19.98 -2.13 -4.86
N GLU A 9 19.61 -1.45 -5.94
CA GLU A 9 20.34 -0.30 -6.50
C GLU A 9 19.97 1.03 -5.81
N ASP A 10 18.74 1.12 -5.29
CA ASP A 10 18.26 2.31 -4.59
C ASP A 10 18.79 2.38 -3.15
N ARG A 11 19.22 3.59 -2.75
CA ARG A 11 19.77 3.85 -1.41
C ARG A 11 18.76 4.57 -0.52
N ILE A 12 18.54 4.00 0.67
CA ILE A 12 17.73 4.62 1.74
C ILE A 12 18.69 5.14 2.82
N GLU A 13 18.61 6.44 3.11
CA GLU A 13 19.37 7.05 4.21
C GLU A 13 18.52 7.14 5.47
N LEU A 14 19.04 6.63 6.59
CA LEU A 14 18.38 6.70 7.90
C LEU A 14 19.30 7.38 8.91
N ARG A 15 18.73 8.26 9.72
CA ARG A 15 19.38 8.80 10.92
C ARG A 15 18.84 8.06 12.13
N ALA A 16 19.74 7.67 13.02
CA ALA A 16 19.41 7.01 14.28
C ALA A 16 20.35 7.53 15.37
N THR A 17 19.85 7.55 16.61
CA THR A 17 20.67 7.76 17.80
C THR A 17 21.62 6.57 18.01
N LYS A 18 22.62 6.77 18.87
CA LYS A 18 23.57 5.71 19.25
C LYS A 18 22.86 4.51 19.89
N GLU A 19 21.83 4.77 20.69
CA GLU A 19 21.07 3.74 21.39
C GLU A 19 20.23 2.91 20.43
N GLU A 20 19.47 3.56 19.54
CA GLU A 20 18.69 2.87 18.50
C GLU A 20 19.58 2.00 17.60
N LYS A 21 20.73 2.53 17.17
CA LYS A 21 21.68 1.75 16.36
C LYS A 21 22.19 0.52 17.11
N ARG A 22 22.51 0.64 18.41
CA ARG A 22 22.97 -0.49 19.22
C ARG A 22 21.88 -1.54 19.38
N LEU A 23 20.64 -1.12 19.62
CA LEU A 23 19.50 -2.01 19.77
C LEU A 23 19.27 -2.79 18.46
N LEU A 24 19.19 -2.09 17.33
CA LEU A 24 19.00 -2.71 16.00
C LEU A 24 20.13 -3.69 15.66
N ALA A 25 21.39 -3.33 15.94
CA ALA A 25 22.53 -4.23 15.72
C ALA A 25 22.47 -5.49 16.59
N THR A 26 22.05 -5.36 17.85
CA THR A 26 21.90 -6.50 18.75
C THR A 26 20.78 -7.43 18.29
N ALA A 27 19.62 -6.88 17.91
CA ALA A 27 18.50 -7.66 17.40
C ALA A 27 18.84 -8.36 16.08
N ALA A 28 19.51 -7.67 15.16
CA ALA A 28 19.99 -8.25 13.91
C ALA A 28 20.95 -9.43 14.16
N ALA A 29 21.88 -9.29 15.12
CA ALA A 29 22.80 -10.37 15.49
C ALA A 29 22.07 -11.61 16.03
N TYR A 30 21.05 -11.44 16.88
CA TYR A 30 20.24 -12.56 17.39
C TYR A 30 19.48 -13.29 16.28
N GLU A 31 19.03 -12.57 15.25
CA GLU A 31 18.38 -13.12 14.06
C GLU A 31 19.37 -13.63 12.99
N ARG A 32 20.69 -13.51 13.23
CA ARG A 32 21.77 -13.82 12.26
C ARG A 32 21.61 -13.05 10.94
N LEU A 33 21.26 -11.77 11.05
CA LEU A 33 21.12 -10.82 9.94
C LEU A 33 22.08 -9.64 10.11
N ASP A 34 22.38 -8.95 9.02
CA ASP A 34 22.92 -7.58 9.12
C ASP A 34 21.79 -6.59 9.46
N VAL A 35 22.18 -5.38 9.90
CA VAL A 35 21.22 -4.34 10.32
C VAL A 35 20.28 -3.96 9.19
N THR A 36 20.77 -3.84 7.97
CA THR A 36 19.96 -3.48 6.80
C THR A 36 18.89 -4.53 6.53
N SER A 37 19.26 -5.79 6.51
CA SER A 37 18.36 -6.92 6.26
C SER A 37 17.36 -7.09 7.39
N PHE A 38 17.78 -6.87 8.64
CA PHE A 38 16.88 -6.85 9.78
C PHE A 38 15.83 -5.74 9.66
N ILE A 39 16.25 -4.50 9.36
CA ILE A 39 15.33 -3.37 9.16
C ILE A 39 14.35 -3.67 8.02
N MET A 40 14.86 -4.04 6.84
CA MET A 40 14.01 -4.26 5.67
C MET A 40 13.03 -5.43 5.87
N ARG A 41 13.46 -6.51 6.53
CA ARG A 41 12.60 -7.67 6.84
C ARG A 41 11.41 -7.28 7.73
N ASN A 42 11.62 -6.35 8.66
CA ASN A 42 10.58 -5.92 9.59
C ASN A 42 9.70 -4.77 9.04
N VAL A 43 10.29 -3.83 8.30
CA VAL A 43 9.58 -2.63 7.84
C VAL A 43 8.78 -2.87 6.56
N LEU A 44 9.25 -3.72 5.63
CA LEU A 44 8.55 -3.97 4.37
C LEU A 44 7.13 -4.54 4.54
N PRO A 45 6.86 -5.51 5.44
CA PRO A 45 5.50 -5.97 5.70
C PRO A 45 4.58 -4.83 6.15
N THR A 46 5.02 -4.00 7.10
CA THR A 46 4.25 -2.85 7.58
C THR A 46 3.99 -1.84 6.47
N ALA A 47 4.99 -1.55 5.63
CA ALA A 47 4.80 -0.64 4.49
C ALA A 47 3.75 -1.17 3.51
N ARG A 48 3.76 -2.47 3.20
CA ARG A 48 2.76 -3.12 2.34
C ARG A 48 1.36 -3.02 2.94
N GLU A 49 1.21 -3.30 4.23
CA GLU A 49 -0.09 -3.20 4.92
C GLU A 49 -0.66 -1.77 4.89
N VAL A 50 0.19 -0.76 5.01
CA VAL A 50 -0.24 0.65 4.91
C VAL A 50 -0.74 0.98 3.51
N VAL A 51 -0.01 0.56 2.47
CA VAL A 51 -0.42 0.75 1.07
C VAL A 51 -1.71 -0.01 0.78
N ASP A 52 -1.79 -1.29 1.16
CA ASP A 52 -2.98 -2.12 0.94
C ASP A 52 -4.20 -1.52 1.61
N ARG A 53 -4.08 -0.99 2.83
CA ARG A 53 -5.20 -0.34 3.54
C ARG A 53 -5.66 0.95 2.86
N ALA A 54 -4.73 1.69 2.27
CA ALA A 54 -5.04 2.95 1.59
C ALA A 54 -5.67 2.72 0.20
N GLU A 55 -5.25 1.66 -0.50
CA GLU A 55 -5.59 1.46 -1.90
C GLU A 55 -6.65 0.38 -2.13
N ARG A 56 -6.82 -0.59 -1.21
CA ARG A 56 -7.76 -1.69 -1.37
C ARG A 56 -9.05 -1.46 -0.57
N ILE A 57 -10.18 -1.50 -1.26
CA ILE A 57 -11.50 -1.57 -0.65
C ILE A 57 -11.87 -3.06 -0.50
N VAL A 58 -12.09 -3.50 0.75
CA VAL A 58 -12.50 -4.87 1.04
C VAL A 58 -14.04 -4.96 1.03
N LEU A 59 -14.54 -5.66 0.02
CA LEU A 59 -15.94 -6.07 -0.18
C LEU A 59 -16.49 -6.92 0.98
N SER A 60 -17.63 -6.59 1.60
CA SER A 60 -18.46 -7.66 2.18
C SER A 60 -19.06 -8.52 1.06
N GLU A 61 -19.52 -9.73 1.35
CA GLU A 61 -20.16 -10.58 0.33
C GLU A 61 -21.36 -9.88 -0.33
N ARG A 62 -22.22 -9.26 0.50
CA ARG A 62 -23.36 -8.46 0.05
C ARG A 62 -22.93 -7.32 -0.90
N ASP A 63 -21.92 -6.55 -0.50
CA ASP A 63 -21.45 -5.41 -1.28
C ASP A 63 -20.75 -5.87 -2.55
N THR A 64 -20.08 -7.02 -2.52
CA THR A 64 -19.46 -7.64 -3.70
C THR A 64 -20.51 -7.98 -4.75
N VAL A 65 -21.58 -8.69 -4.37
CA VAL A 65 -22.69 -8.98 -5.28
C VAL A 65 -23.28 -7.69 -5.85
N ARG A 66 -23.46 -6.67 -4.99
CA ARG A 66 -24.03 -5.40 -5.42
C ARG A 66 -23.14 -4.65 -6.41
N VAL A 67 -21.83 -4.63 -6.18
CA VAL A 67 -20.87 -4.00 -7.10
C VAL A 67 -20.85 -4.74 -8.44
N LEU A 68 -20.83 -6.08 -8.43
CA LEU A 68 -20.86 -6.88 -9.65
C LEU A 68 -22.13 -6.62 -10.47
N GLU A 69 -23.31 -6.60 -9.83
CA GLU A 69 -24.57 -6.29 -10.49
C GLU A 69 -24.55 -4.91 -11.16
N LEU A 70 -23.97 -3.91 -10.50
CA LEU A 70 -23.84 -2.54 -11.05
C LEU A 70 -22.83 -2.46 -12.21
N LEU A 71 -21.80 -3.31 -12.23
CA LEU A 71 -20.84 -3.39 -13.34
C LEU A 71 -21.43 -4.08 -14.56
N GLU A 72 -22.20 -5.16 -14.34
CA GLU A 72 -22.89 -5.89 -15.40
C GLU A 72 -24.08 -5.12 -15.98
N ASN A 73 -24.83 -4.41 -15.12
CA ASN A 73 -26.04 -3.68 -15.47
C ASN A 73 -25.92 -2.21 -15.03
N PRO A 74 -25.08 -1.40 -15.71
CA PRO A 74 -24.84 -0.03 -15.31
C PRO A 74 -26.12 0.82 -15.46
N PRO A 75 -26.62 1.45 -14.38
CA PRO A 75 -27.82 2.27 -14.47
C PRO A 75 -27.56 3.59 -15.21
N LYS A 76 -28.62 4.19 -15.76
CA LYS A 76 -28.51 5.53 -16.36
C LYS A 76 -28.16 6.58 -15.29
N PRO A 77 -27.33 7.59 -15.61
CA PRO A 77 -27.01 8.68 -14.70
C PRO A 77 -28.27 9.36 -14.14
N THR A 78 -28.28 9.66 -12.84
CA THR A 78 -29.41 10.37 -12.23
C THR A 78 -29.45 11.83 -12.69
N PRO A 79 -30.63 12.49 -12.66
CA PRO A 79 -30.73 13.92 -12.98
C PRO A 79 -29.80 14.79 -12.12
N ALA A 80 -29.61 14.44 -10.85
CA ALA A 80 -28.69 15.13 -9.95
C ALA A 80 -27.22 14.98 -10.38
N LEU A 81 -26.80 13.79 -10.81
CA LEU A 81 -25.45 13.53 -11.32
C LEU A 81 -25.20 14.31 -12.63
N MET A 82 -26.18 14.33 -13.54
CA MET A 82 -26.10 15.12 -14.77
C MET A 82 -26.00 16.63 -14.50
N ALA A 83 -26.78 17.15 -13.55
CA ALA A 83 -26.70 18.54 -13.15
C ALA A 83 -25.33 18.89 -12.54
N ALA A 84 -24.76 18.01 -11.71
CA ALA A 84 -23.43 18.19 -11.13
C ALA A 84 -22.34 18.20 -12.21
N ALA A 85 -22.39 17.30 -13.19
CA ALA A 85 -21.46 17.27 -14.31
C ALA A 85 -21.51 18.56 -15.14
N ARG A 86 -22.71 19.08 -15.44
CA ARG A 86 -22.88 20.37 -16.14
C ARG A 86 -22.27 21.54 -15.35
N ARG A 87 -22.49 21.61 -14.03
CA ARG A 87 -21.87 22.64 -13.17
C ARG A 87 -20.35 22.57 -13.16
N ARG A 88 -19.76 21.37 -13.20
CA ARG A 88 -18.31 21.16 -13.29
C ARG A 88 -17.76 21.67 -14.62
N ALA A 89 -18.41 21.31 -15.74
CA ALA A 89 -17.98 21.69 -17.08
C ALA A 89 -18.06 23.20 -17.34
N ALA A 90 -19.00 23.91 -16.72
CA ALA A 90 -19.11 25.36 -16.83
C ALA A 90 -18.06 26.14 -16.01
N ARG A 91 -17.26 25.46 -15.17
CA ARG A 91 -16.23 26.07 -14.31
C ARG A 91 -14.82 25.94 -14.90
N THR A 92 -14.63 25.00 -15.82
CA THR A 92 -13.41 24.82 -16.63
C THR A 92 -13.53 25.64 -17.90
#